data_AF-D8QR17-F1
#
_entry.id   AF-D8QR17-F1
#
_cell.length_a   1.000
_cell.length_b   1.000
_cell.length_c   1.000
_cell.angle_alpha   90.00
_cell.angle_beta   90.00
_cell.angle_gamma   90.00
#
_symmetry.space_group_name_H-M   'P 1'
#
loop_
_entity.id
_entity.type
_entity.pdbx_description
1 polymer ?
#
loop_
_entity_poly.entity_id
_entity_poly.type
_entity_poly.pdbx_seq_one_letter_code
_entity_poly.pdbx_strand_id
1 'polypeptide(L)'
;MKRPWPQEQDFVFGESVQERDALESRLEAVYTRLGPSDTRLAIDANFIWDTSSVLHLVPPTRDAAATSYSYVGRALGEKLYARILAQVPLRPMQVLGAKGSGKSRVVSTIAGYLIASRQRRVVYILGKRFVLNPHAVLVDALLLAFGRGGRDGELAKLENLESLVLWCRAQKRGSLLFVVDEWDIFEKTGSPLRDALQEATMFQVLVTVSSVNSRQRQLWEDSDKADEEMETFHFDGPYNSSELATWIAQSSLDGVSQLQDLERLTGGMPLLLRFYEDVKGNEKDFAGRIQAAYTHKLYSKFIGNLVNRRELSAGMALVVSGERGHLLTQDKVDMTCFYYDEKEQQFHILSSFLRSQAESYIMEQHESLQSSLQLSDIQRWAAAVRLDCEQDQGPRNSARVGWNVEGLVIAVVRFQKRLFGLDFKHYRVYRHGCERNVVSELTMEELVEGVLLGPAAFNERAVDLILLKLERNGTLKIIAVQITVAGWKTKSKKRTHEAWKTEVLPKWIVKGNQAIQDDYFDVMPESVASDGDPASLRRFADVDKCLQEFDLLLELADPNERAKQELKRCKGLTASNQPCKNQARCDTADYYCKSHQSQKS
;
A
#
# COMPACT_ATOMS: atom_id res chain seq x y z
N MET A 1 -22.80 -41.88 7.38
CA MET A 1 -21.94 -40.73 7.04
C MET A 1 -22.58 -39.43 7.54
N LYS A 2 -22.22 -38.99 8.76
CA LYS A 2 -22.42 -37.63 9.31
C LYS A 2 -21.30 -37.40 10.36
N ARG A 3 -20.93 -36.13 10.55
CA ARG A 3 -19.91 -35.49 11.44
C ARG A 3 -19.73 -36.13 12.84
N PRO A 4 -18.60 -35.95 13.58
CA PRO A 4 -17.87 -34.67 13.75
C PRO A 4 -16.33 -34.69 13.92
N TRP A 5 -15.76 -33.50 14.17
CA TRP A 5 -14.42 -33.27 14.77
C TRP A 5 -14.34 -33.80 16.21
N PRO A 6 -13.16 -34.25 16.68
CA PRO A 6 -12.75 -34.22 18.08
C PRO A 6 -11.96 -32.95 18.42
N GLN A 7 -11.79 -32.69 19.72
CA GLN A 7 -11.29 -31.44 20.30
C GLN A 7 -9.78 -31.48 20.64
N GLU A 8 -9.25 -30.33 21.05
CA GLU A 8 -7.99 -30.21 21.78
C GLU A 8 -7.98 -31.12 23.02
N GLN A 9 -6.87 -31.83 23.26
CA GLN A 9 -6.43 -32.21 24.60
C GLN A 9 -4.93 -32.54 24.64
N ASP A 10 -4.24 -31.79 25.51
CA ASP A 10 -3.07 -32.14 26.31
C ASP A 10 -1.91 -32.95 25.68
N PHE A 11 -0.78 -32.26 25.46
CA PHE A 11 0.54 -32.86 25.67
C PHE A 11 1.18 -32.29 26.94
N VAL A 12 1.28 -33.15 27.95
CA VAL A 12 1.92 -32.88 29.24
C VAL A 12 3.45 -32.87 29.06
N PHE A 13 4.14 -32.04 29.85
CA PHE A 13 5.60 -32.01 29.94
C PHE A 13 6.18 -33.40 30.24
N GLY A 14 7.19 -33.79 29.47
CA GLY A 14 8.03 -34.96 29.74
C GLY A 14 9.36 -34.80 29.01
N GLU A 15 10.36 -34.22 29.68
CA GLU A 15 11.74 -34.25 29.19
C GLU A 15 12.19 -35.71 29.05
N SER A 16 12.61 -36.11 27.85
CA SER A 16 13.26 -37.40 27.68
C SER A 16 14.78 -37.23 27.89
N VAL A 17 15.37 -38.10 28.72
CA VAL A 17 16.82 -38.07 29.03
C VAL A 17 17.69 -38.11 27.76
N GLN A 18 17.16 -38.69 26.68
CA GLN A 18 17.84 -38.81 25.37
C GLN A 18 17.99 -37.48 24.62
N GLU A 19 17.16 -36.47 24.88
CA GLU A 19 17.28 -35.15 24.24
C GLU A 19 18.39 -34.28 24.84
N ARG A 20 18.77 -34.55 26.10
CA ARG A 20 19.85 -33.86 26.82
C ARG A 20 21.22 -34.40 26.40
N ASP A 21 21.37 -35.72 26.34
CA ASP A 21 22.61 -36.39 25.90
C ASP A 21 22.94 -36.08 24.42
N ALA A 22 21.91 -35.88 23.58
CA ALA A 22 22.05 -35.48 22.18
C ALA A 22 22.52 -34.01 22.00
N LEU A 23 22.34 -33.16 23.02
CA LEU A 23 22.82 -31.78 23.02
C LEU A 23 24.32 -31.72 23.33
N GLU A 24 24.79 -32.50 24.30
CA GLU A 24 26.20 -32.58 24.70
C GLU A 24 27.10 -33.04 23.53
N SER A 25 26.71 -34.11 22.83
CA SER A 25 27.50 -34.66 21.71
C SER A 25 27.60 -33.71 20.49
N ARG A 26 26.70 -32.73 20.37
CA ARG A 26 26.71 -31.74 19.27
C ARG A 26 27.59 -30.53 19.57
N LEU A 27 27.68 -30.10 20.82
CA LEU A 27 28.64 -29.07 21.25
C LEU A 27 30.10 -29.60 21.17
N GLU A 28 30.31 -30.90 21.38
CA GLU A 28 31.64 -31.51 21.31
C GLU A 28 32.25 -31.48 19.88
N ALA A 29 31.41 -31.56 18.84
CA ALA A 29 31.83 -31.39 17.45
C ALA A 29 32.18 -29.94 17.08
N VAL A 30 31.51 -28.94 17.68
CA VAL A 30 31.77 -27.50 17.48
C VAL A 30 33.20 -27.13 17.91
N TYR A 31 33.77 -27.88 18.85
CA TYR A 31 35.03 -27.51 19.48
C TYR A 31 36.31 -28.02 18.81
N THR A 32 36.27 -29.06 17.98
CA THR A 32 37.49 -29.79 17.56
C THR A 32 38.20 -29.19 16.33
N ARG A 33 37.64 -28.16 15.69
CA ARG A 33 38.13 -27.62 14.39
C ARG A 33 38.68 -26.18 14.41
N LEU A 34 38.80 -25.55 15.58
CA LEU A 34 39.16 -24.12 15.72
C LEU A 34 40.66 -23.84 15.99
N GLY A 35 41.59 -24.55 15.33
CA GLY A 35 43.03 -24.27 15.41
C GLY A 35 43.94 -25.39 14.87
N PRO A 36 45.19 -25.11 14.46
CA PRO A 36 45.65 -25.56 13.15
C PRO A 36 46.74 -26.64 13.15
N SER A 37 46.68 -27.57 12.19
CA SER A 37 47.83 -28.37 11.75
C SER A 37 47.62 -28.97 10.34
N ASP A 38 48.51 -28.59 9.43
CA ASP A 38 48.87 -29.19 8.13
C ASP A 38 47.87 -29.29 6.96
N THR A 39 48.51 -29.19 5.78
CA THR A 39 47.96 -28.79 4.48
C THR A 39 47.16 -29.85 3.71
N ARG A 40 46.17 -29.34 2.96
CA ARG A 40 45.55 -29.88 1.72
C ARG A 40 44.57 -31.06 1.84
N LEU A 41 43.28 -30.72 1.96
CA LEU A 41 42.19 -30.95 0.99
C LEU A 41 40.83 -31.02 1.71
N ALA A 42 39.80 -30.44 1.07
CA ALA A 42 38.37 -30.57 1.43
C ALA A 42 37.97 -30.25 2.89
N ILE A 43 38.25 -29.02 3.34
CA ILE A 43 37.31 -28.39 4.30
C ILE A 43 36.08 -28.00 3.48
N ASP A 44 35.02 -28.82 3.54
CA ASP A 44 33.69 -28.35 3.17
C ASP A 44 33.23 -27.36 4.26
N ALA A 45 33.53 -26.08 4.01
CA ALA A 45 33.34 -24.98 4.94
C ALA A 45 31.87 -24.51 5.02
N ASN A 46 30.95 -25.15 4.28
CA ASN A 46 29.53 -24.79 4.28
C ASN A 46 28.81 -25.12 5.61
N PHE A 47 29.45 -25.85 6.54
CA PHE A 47 28.79 -26.39 7.73
C PHE A 47 28.83 -25.52 9.00
N ILE A 48 29.70 -24.50 9.10
CA ILE A 48 29.73 -23.61 10.29
C ILE A 48 28.79 -22.39 10.11
N TRP A 49 28.21 -22.22 8.91
CA TRP A 49 27.62 -20.96 8.47
C TRP A 49 26.25 -21.09 7.77
N ASP A 50 25.61 -22.26 7.85
CA ASP A 50 24.17 -22.43 7.62
C ASP A 50 23.48 -22.80 8.94
N THR A 51 22.41 -22.09 9.29
CA THR A 51 21.69 -22.30 10.55
C THR A 51 20.18 -22.18 10.38
N SER A 52 19.61 -23.13 9.66
CA SER A 52 18.27 -23.65 9.99
C SER A 52 18.15 -24.05 11.48
N SER A 53 19.27 -24.27 12.20
CA SER A 53 19.33 -24.41 13.65
C SER A 53 20.35 -23.48 14.35
N VAL A 54 19.87 -22.77 15.38
CA VAL A 54 20.58 -21.95 16.39
C VAL A 54 21.10 -20.54 16.01
N LEU A 55 22.28 -20.29 15.41
CA LEU A 55 22.84 -18.91 15.29
C LEU A 55 23.51 -18.56 13.95
N HIS A 56 22.98 -17.55 13.25
CA HIS A 56 23.51 -17.05 11.97
C HIS A 56 24.74 -16.15 12.14
N LEU A 57 25.90 -16.73 12.45
CA LEU A 57 27.18 -16.05 12.29
C LEU A 57 27.70 -16.19 10.85
N VAL A 58 28.75 -15.44 10.49
CA VAL A 58 29.31 -15.40 9.12
C VAL A 58 30.85 -15.39 9.18
N PRO A 59 31.57 -16.09 8.26
CA PRO A 59 33.02 -16.06 8.26
C PRO A 59 33.54 -14.72 7.69
N PRO A 60 34.62 -14.15 8.25
CA PRO A 60 35.38 -13.14 7.54
C PRO A 60 35.93 -13.70 6.23
N THR A 61 35.88 -12.88 5.18
CA THR A 61 36.54 -13.19 3.90
C THR A 61 38.05 -13.32 4.16
N ARG A 62 38.58 -14.52 3.92
CA ARG A 62 39.90 -14.96 4.42
C ARG A 62 41.05 -14.08 3.91
N ASP A 63 41.94 -13.75 4.83
CA ASP A 63 43.25 -14.41 4.82
C ASP A 63 43.49 -15.05 6.21
N ALA A 64 43.90 -16.32 6.25
CA ALA A 64 44.06 -17.07 7.50
C ALA A 64 45.37 -16.72 8.25
N ALA A 65 46.29 -16.03 7.58
CA ALA A 65 47.53 -15.52 8.16
C ALA A 65 47.43 -14.03 8.59
N ALA A 66 46.34 -13.34 8.27
CA ALA A 66 46.19 -11.93 8.62
C ALA A 66 45.95 -11.75 10.14
N THR A 67 46.84 -10.99 10.78
CA THR A 67 46.69 -10.53 12.17
C THR A 67 45.68 -9.38 12.32
N SER A 68 45.07 -8.94 11.22
CA SER A 68 44.13 -7.83 11.11
C SER A 68 42.79 -8.29 10.56
N TYR A 69 41.69 -7.76 11.11
CA TYR A 69 40.36 -7.90 10.52
C TYR A 69 40.35 -7.24 9.14
N SER A 70 39.92 -7.99 8.13
CA SER A 70 39.62 -7.48 6.79
C SER A 70 38.21 -7.94 6.41
N TYR A 71 37.42 -7.04 5.84
CA TYR A 71 36.06 -7.35 5.40
C TYR A 71 35.80 -6.84 4.01
N VAL A 72 35.88 -7.75 3.05
CA VAL A 72 35.43 -7.51 1.69
C VAL A 72 33.90 -7.54 1.67
N GLY A 73 33.29 -6.36 1.60
CA GLY A 73 31.83 -6.21 1.48
C GLY A 73 31.29 -4.84 1.86
N ARG A 74 31.85 -4.16 2.87
CA ARG A 74 31.46 -2.78 3.24
C ARG A 74 32.67 -2.03 3.80
N ALA A 75 33.00 -0.87 3.23
CA ALA A 75 34.11 -0.01 3.63
C ALA A 75 33.99 0.48 5.08
N LEU A 76 32.77 0.62 5.61
CA LEU A 76 32.54 0.96 7.02
C LEU A 76 32.79 -0.20 8.00
N GLY A 77 32.99 -1.44 7.52
CA GLY A 77 33.17 -2.62 8.35
C GLY A 77 34.39 -2.55 9.28
N GLU A 78 35.54 -2.10 8.78
CA GLU A 78 36.76 -1.94 9.59
C GLU A 78 36.60 -0.87 10.69
N LYS A 79 35.96 0.26 10.35
CA LYS A 79 35.64 1.33 11.30
C LYS A 79 34.70 0.83 12.40
N LEU A 80 33.68 0.05 12.05
CA LEU A 80 32.74 -0.57 13.00
C LEU A 80 33.46 -1.58 13.90
N TYR A 81 34.31 -2.46 13.35
CA TYR A 81 35.10 -3.42 14.14
C TYR A 81 35.99 -2.73 15.19
N ALA A 82 36.75 -1.72 14.77
CA ALA A 82 37.62 -0.96 15.68
C ALA A 82 36.83 -0.28 16.81
N ARG A 83 35.61 0.18 16.51
CA ARG A 83 34.73 0.84 17.48
C ARG A 83 34.03 -0.13 18.42
N ILE A 84 33.56 -1.28 17.93
CA ILE A 84 33.06 -2.38 18.77
C ILE A 84 34.13 -2.84 19.78
N LEU A 85 35.40 -2.90 19.37
CA LEU A 85 36.51 -3.22 20.27
C LEU A 85 36.73 -2.15 21.36
N ALA A 86 36.61 -0.87 21.01
CA ALA A 86 36.78 0.26 21.92
C ALA A 86 35.57 0.51 22.85
N GLN A 87 34.42 -0.11 22.58
CA GLN A 87 33.17 0.19 23.25
C GLN A 87 33.18 -0.17 24.75
N VAL A 88 32.52 0.69 25.55
CA VAL A 88 32.40 0.58 27.00
C VAL A 88 30.95 0.33 27.43
N PRO A 89 30.70 -0.38 28.55
CA PRO A 89 29.35 -0.58 29.09
C PRO A 89 28.64 0.71 29.49
N LEU A 90 27.31 0.67 29.51
CA LEU A 90 26.38 1.80 29.69
C LEU A 90 26.29 2.79 28.52
N ARG A 91 27.03 2.57 27.43
CA ARG A 91 26.85 3.27 26.15
C ARG A 91 26.53 2.26 25.06
N PRO A 92 25.25 2.00 24.75
CA PRO A 92 24.90 1.13 23.64
C PRO A 92 25.40 1.75 22.33
N MET A 93 25.79 0.87 21.40
CA MET A 93 26.07 1.22 20.01
C MET A 93 24.92 0.71 19.16
N GLN A 94 24.56 1.44 18.12
CA GLN A 94 23.50 1.07 17.20
C GLN A 94 24.03 0.94 15.77
N VAL A 95 23.51 -0.03 15.02
CA VAL A 95 23.78 -0.22 13.60
C VAL A 95 22.45 -0.12 12.85
N LEU A 96 22.25 0.98 12.13
CA LEU A 96 21.00 1.30 11.43
C LEU A 96 21.09 1.07 9.92
N GLY A 97 19.92 0.87 9.30
CA GLY A 97 19.73 1.07 7.86
C GLY A 97 18.85 0.06 7.12
N ALA A 98 18.75 0.24 5.80
CA ALA A 98 17.76 -0.38 4.92
C ALA A 98 17.73 -1.91 4.93
N LYS A 99 16.55 -2.52 4.68
CA LYS A 99 16.44 -3.97 4.65
C LYS A 99 17.20 -4.53 3.43
N GLY A 100 18.18 -5.39 3.70
CA GLY A 100 19.04 -5.97 2.65
C GLY A 100 20.34 -5.20 2.38
N SER A 101 20.62 -4.13 3.14
CA SER A 101 21.89 -3.37 3.05
C SER A 101 23.14 -4.10 3.55
N GLY A 102 22.99 -5.30 4.12
CA GLY A 102 24.12 -6.11 4.61
C GLY A 102 24.55 -5.86 6.06
N LYS A 103 23.88 -4.99 6.84
CA LYS A 103 24.12 -4.80 8.30
C LYS A 103 24.42 -6.09 9.06
N SER A 104 23.45 -7.01 9.08
CA SER A 104 23.53 -8.28 9.77
C SER A 104 24.71 -9.12 9.26
N ARG A 105 25.06 -9.04 7.95
CA ARG A 105 26.25 -9.69 7.37
C ARG A 105 27.55 -9.10 7.95
N VAL A 106 27.68 -7.78 8.02
CA VAL A 106 28.87 -7.10 8.61
C VAL A 106 29.00 -7.47 10.08
N VAL A 107 27.93 -7.29 10.85
CA VAL A 107 27.91 -7.45 12.31
C VAL A 107 28.12 -8.90 12.73
N SER A 108 27.48 -9.86 12.06
CA SER A 108 27.75 -11.30 12.27
C SER A 108 29.17 -11.72 11.89
N THR A 109 29.78 -11.07 10.88
CA THR A 109 31.18 -11.30 10.50
C THR A 109 32.14 -10.78 11.56
N ILE A 110 31.89 -9.59 12.12
CA ILE A 110 32.66 -9.04 13.23
C ILE A 110 32.53 -9.94 14.47
N ALA A 111 31.31 -10.35 14.83
CA ALA A 111 31.06 -11.24 15.94
C ALA A 111 31.78 -12.59 15.78
N GLY A 112 31.68 -13.22 14.60
CA GLY A 112 32.40 -14.46 14.28
C GLY A 112 33.91 -14.32 14.38
N TYR A 113 34.48 -13.22 13.87
CA TYR A 113 35.92 -12.94 13.99
C TYR A 113 36.36 -12.72 15.44
N LEU A 114 35.58 -12.00 16.26
CA LEU A 114 35.88 -11.75 17.67
C LEU A 114 35.84 -13.02 18.52
N ILE A 115 34.91 -13.94 18.23
CA ILE A 115 34.83 -15.28 18.86
C ILE A 115 36.04 -16.11 18.44
N ALA A 116 36.31 -16.21 17.13
CA ALA A 116 37.40 -17.04 16.60
C ALA A 116 38.79 -16.58 17.06
N SER A 117 39.02 -15.26 17.10
CA SER A 117 40.26 -14.64 17.61
C SER A 117 40.32 -14.55 19.15
N ARG A 118 39.25 -14.95 19.85
CA ARG A 118 39.08 -14.91 21.31
C ARG A 118 39.28 -13.52 21.95
N GLN A 119 39.14 -12.46 21.16
CA GLN A 119 39.31 -11.07 21.62
C GLN A 119 38.17 -10.61 22.54
N ARG A 120 36.95 -11.12 22.35
CA ARG A 120 35.77 -10.82 23.18
C ARG A 120 34.88 -12.07 23.32
N ARG A 121 34.16 -12.17 24.44
CA ARG A 121 33.06 -13.14 24.61
C ARG A 121 31.79 -12.54 24.01
N VAL A 122 31.40 -13.00 22.83
CA VAL A 122 30.30 -12.40 22.06
C VAL A 122 29.02 -13.21 22.20
N VAL A 123 27.99 -12.60 22.77
CA VAL A 123 26.64 -13.14 22.90
C VAL A 123 25.81 -12.60 21.73
N TYR A 124 25.78 -13.34 20.62
CA TYR A 124 24.99 -12.96 19.45
C TYR A 124 23.54 -13.44 19.61
N ILE A 125 22.57 -12.55 19.44
CA ILE A 125 21.14 -12.84 19.57
C ILE A 125 20.43 -12.36 18.33
N LEU A 126 19.65 -13.23 17.68
CA LEU A 126 18.76 -12.85 16.59
C LEU A 126 17.35 -12.64 17.14
N GLY A 127 16.83 -11.40 17.05
CA GLY A 127 15.59 -10.96 17.70
C GLY A 127 14.39 -11.86 17.41
N LYS A 128 14.16 -12.24 16.14
CA LYS A 128 13.08 -13.18 15.77
C LYS A 128 13.15 -14.53 16.49
N ARG A 129 14.35 -15.06 16.73
CA ARG A 129 14.53 -16.34 17.44
C ARG A 129 14.29 -16.16 18.93
N PHE A 130 14.82 -15.07 19.50
CA PHE A 130 14.67 -14.75 20.91
C PHE A 130 13.21 -14.51 21.30
N VAL A 131 12.40 -13.87 20.44
CA VAL A 131 10.96 -13.73 20.68
C VAL A 131 10.22 -15.07 20.75
N LEU A 132 10.68 -16.09 20.03
CA LEU A 132 10.07 -17.42 20.03
C LEU A 132 10.55 -18.31 21.20
N ASN A 133 11.85 -18.29 21.49
CA ASN A 133 12.49 -19.15 22.50
C ASN A 133 13.58 -18.39 23.26
N PRO A 134 13.23 -17.44 24.14
CA PRO A 134 14.18 -16.47 24.69
C PRO A 134 15.23 -17.12 25.61
N HIS A 135 14.80 -18.09 26.42
CA HIS A 135 15.69 -18.85 27.31
C HIS A 135 16.74 -19.64 26.51
N ALA A 136 16.31 -20.56 25.65
CA ALA A 136 17.21 -21.41 24.87
C ALA A 136 18.18 -20.59 23.99
N VAL A 137 17.69 -19.55 23.30
CA VAL A 137 18.54 -18.68 22.46
C VAL A 137 19.62 -17.96 23.29
N LEU A 138 19.31 -17.56 24.53
CA LEU A 138 20.29 -16.95 25.42
C LEU A 138 21.28 -17.97 25.98
N VAL A 139 20.84 -19.18 26.34
CA VAL A 139 21.75 -20.28 26.74
C VAL A 139 22.73 -20.60 25.61
N ASP A 140 22.24 -20.83 24.40
CA ASP A 140 23.06 -21.16 23.23
C ASP A 140 24.09 -20.06 22.92
N ALA A 141 23.66 -18.80 22.95
CA ALA A 141 24.55 -17.65 22.71
C ALA A 141 25.60 -17.49 23.83
N LEU A 142 25.27 -17.81 25.08
CA LEU A 142 26.21 -17.79 26.19
C LEU A 142 27.22 -18.95 26.12
N LEU A 143 26.77 -20.18 25.82
CA LEU A 143 27.65 -21.33 25.61
C LEU A 143 28.68 -21.02 24.51
N LEU A 144 28.23 -20.47 23.38
CA LEU A 144 29.10 -20.01 22.30
C LEU A 144 30.10 -18.92 22.74
N ALA A 145 29.63 -17.94 23.52
CA ALA A 145 30.45 -16.82 23.99
C ALA A 145 31.58 -17.24 24.95
N PHE A 146 31.37 -18.30 25.74
CA PHE A 146 32.37 -18.82 26.68
C PHE A 146 33.26 -19.92 26.08
N GLY A 147 32.81 -20.58 25.01
CA GLY A 147 33.57 -21.62 24.33
C GLY A 147 33.94 -22.78 25.25
N ARG A 148 35.12 -23.41 25.05
CA ARG A 148 35.68 -24.45 25.94
C ARG A 148 35.99 -23.95 27.39
N GLY A 149 35.53 -22.76 27.78
CA GLY A 149 35.79 -22.12 29.06
C GLY A 149 35.03 -22.68 30.26
N GLY A 150 34.19 -23.71 30.07
CA GLY A 150 33.66 -24.55 31.14
C GLY A 150 32.61 -23.88 32.04
N ARG A 151 31.50 -23.40 31.44
CA ARG A 151 30.35 -22.88 32.20
C ARG A 151 29.04 -23.63 31.93
N ASP A 152 29.13 -24.72 31.21
CA ASP A 152 28.00 -25.44 30.65
C ASP A 152 27.12 -26.02 31.77
N GLY A 153 27.73 -26.64 32.78
CA GLY A 153 27.05 -27.10 34.00
C GLY A 153 26.64 -26.02 35.01
N GLU A 154 26.94 -24.74 34.74
CA GLU A 154 26.40 -23.57 35.45
C GLU A 154 25.16 -23.05 34.71
N LEU A 155 25.28 -22.84 33.39
CA LEU A 155 24.20 -22.39 32.52
C LEU A 155 23.04 -23.41 32.43
N ALA A 156 23.34 -24.72 32.41
CA ALA A 156 22.34 -25.79 32.38
C ALA A 156 21.52 -25.96 33.68
N LYS A 157 21.80 -25.16 34.72
CA LYS A 157 21.02 -25.07 35.97
C LYS A 157 20.11 -23.85 36.01
N LEU A 158 20.20 -22.95 35.03
CA LEU A 158 19.40 -21.74 34.95
C LEU A 158 18.16 -22.07 34.10
N GLU A 159 17.11 -22.58 34.76
CA GLU A 159 15.92 -23.15 34.10
C GLU A 159 14.99 -22.11 33.43
N ASN A 160 15.18 -20.82 33.70
CA ASN A 160 14.31 -19.76 33.21
C ASN A 160 15.08 -18.49 32.80
N LEU A 161 14.42 -17.64 32.02
CA LEU A 161 15.02 -16.43 31.44
C LEU A 161 15.51 -15.44 32.51
N GLU A 162 14.75 -15.26 33.59
CA GLU A 162 15.09 -14.35 34.70
C GLU A 162 16.42 -14.76 35.34
N SER A 163 16.63 -16.05 35.57
CA SER A 163 17.89 -16.60 36.12
C SER A 163 19.07 -16.33 35.20
N LEU A 164 18.89 -16.44 33.87
CA LEU A 164 19.92 -16.10 32.88
C LEU A 164 20.22 -14.60 32.83
N VAL A 165 19.19 -13.76 32.94
CA VAL A 165 19.31 -12.28 32.96
C VAL A 165 20.13 -11.85 34.18
N LEU A 166 19.77 -12.34 35.37
CA LEU A 166 20.52 -12.08 36.61
C LEU A 166 21.96 -12.60 36.53
N TRP A 167 22.16 -13.78 35.92
CA TRP A 167 23.48 -14.35 35.70
C TRP A 167 24.36 -13.49 34.77
N CYS A 168 23.80 -12.96 33.68
CA CYS A 168 24.49 -12.05 32.76
C CYS A 168 24.86 -10.74 33.46
N ARG A 169 23.95 -10.21 34.27
CA ARG A 169 24.13 -9.00 35.08
C ARG A 169 25.21 -9.16 36.15
N ALA A 170 25.34 -10.36 36.72
CA ALA A 170 26.38 -10.71 37.70
C ALA A 170 27.79 -10.88 37.10
N GLN A 171 27.93 -10.95 35.77
CA GLN A 171 29.26 -11.05 35.14
C GLN A 171 30.07 -9.77 35.30
N LYS A 172 31.40 -9.91 35.36
CA LYS A 172 32.34 -8.77 35.43
C LYS A 172 31.97 -7.73 34.37
N ARG A 173 31.85 -6.46 34.78
CA ARG A 173 31.46 -5.34 33.92
C ARG A 173 32.27 -5.33 32.61
N GLY A 174 31.57 -5.33 31.48
CA GLY A 174 32.15 -5.31 30.13
C GLY A 174 32.88 -6.59 29.69
N SER A 175 32.69 -7.70 30.39
CA SER A 175 33.27 -9.00 30.01
C SER A 175 32.49 -9.70 28.91
N LEU A 176 31.22 -9.34 28.71
CA LEU A 176 30.39 -9.81 27.60
C LEU A 176 30.15 -8.67 26.60
N LEU A 177 30.14 -9.03 25.31
CA LEU A 177 29.69 -8.20 24.20
C LEU A 177 28.38 -8.80 23.68
N PHE A 178 27.26 -8.16 23.97
CA PHE A 178 25.98 -8.52 23.38
C PHE A 178 25.82 -7.86 22.02
N VAL A 179 25.41 -8.66 21.05
CA VAL A 179 25.09 -8.21 19.69
C VAL A 179 23.67 -8.69 19.40
N VAL A 180 22.72 -7.77 19.40
CA VAL A 180 21.30 -8.09 19.21
C VAL A 180 20.85 -7.61 17.83
N ASP A 181 20.74 -8.55 16.91
CA ASP A 181 20.32 -8.35 15.53
C ASP A 181 18.78 -8.35 15.43
N GLU A 182 18.22 -7.56 14.53
CA GLU A 182 16.77 -7.32 14.40
C GLU A 182 16.11 -6.78 15.69
N TRP A 183 16.77 -5.81 16.35
CA TRP A 183 16.29 -5.17 17.58
C TRP A 183 14.93 -4.47 17.41
N ASP A 184 14.58 -4.06 16.19
CA ASP A 184 13.30 -3.45 15.83
C ASP A 184 12.07 -4.35 16.13
N ILE A 185 12.27 -5.67 16.29
CA ILE A 185 11.20 -6.58 16.73
C ILE A 185 10.68 -6.28 18.16
N PHE A 186 11.51 -5.65 18.99
CA PHE A 186 11.23 -5.34 20.39
C PHE A 186 10.60 -3.96 20.61
N GLU A 187 10.36 -3.19 19.55
CA GLU A 187 9.91 -1.80 19.67
C GLU A 187 8.40 -1.63 19.92
N LYS A 188 7.63 -2.72 19.89
CA LYS A 188 6.27 -2.74 20.43
C LYS A 188 6.35 -2.39 21.93
N THR A 189 5.80 -1.24 22.29
CA THR A 189 5.86 -0.65 23.64
C THR A 189 5.48 -1.67 24.70
N GLY A 190 6.35 -1.86 25.72
CA GLY A 190 6.10 -2.77 26.85
C GLY A 190 6.41 -4.25 26.58
N SER A 191 7.35 -4.56 25.69
CA SER A 191 7.82 -5.94 25.48
C SER A 191 8.69 -6.43 26.67
N PRO A 192 8.25 -7.41 27.48
CA PRO A 192 9.05 -7.87 28.64
C PRO A 192 10.39 -8.49 28.24
N LEU A 193 10.47 -9.02 27.01
CA LEU A 193 11.70 -9.57 26.43
C LEU A 193 12.74 -8.48 26.11
N ARG A 194 12.31 -7.26 25.80
CA ARG A 194 13.19 -6.11 25.67
C ARG A 194 13.80 -5.76 27.02
N ASP A 195 12.96 -5.65 28.04
CA ASP A 195 13.35 -5.25 29.39
C ASP A 195 14.34 -6.26 29.98
N ALA A 196 14.08 -7.56 29.78
CA ALA A 196 14.99 -8.65 30.12
C ALA A 196 16.37 -8.51 29.44
N LEU A 197 16.43 -8.19 28.14
CA LEU A 197 17.70 -7.95 27.45
C LEU A 197 18.39 -6.68 27.93
N GLN A 198 17.65 -5.60 28.22
CA GLN A 198 18.21 -4.36 28.76
C GLN A 198 18.80 -4.58 30.17
N GLU A 199 18.17 -5.41 31.00
CA GLU A 199 18.72 -5.79 32.31
C GLU A 199 19.96 -6.69 32.18
N ALA A 200 19.92 -7.72 31.35
CA ALA A 200 21.05 -8.63 31.11
C ALA A 200 22.29 -7.88 30.59
N THR A 201 22.07 -6.81 29.84
CA THR A 201 23.12 -5.98 29.22
C THR A 201 23.54 -4.77 30.04
N MET A 202 22.88 -4.48 31.17
CA MET A 202 23.07 -3.26 31.97
C MET A 202 24.54 -2.92 32.27
N PHE A 203 25.36 -3.93 32.57
CA PHE A 203 26.80 -3.76 32.86
C PHE A 203 27.72 -4.35 31.79
N GLN A 204 27.18 -4.72 30.64
CA GLN A 204 27.90 -5.31 29.52
C GLN A 204 27.96 -4.34 28.33
N VAL A 205 28.69 -4.71 27.29
CA VAL A 205 28.67 -3.94 26.03
C VAL A 205 27.46 -4.40 25.21
N LEU A 206 26.69 -3.48 24.65
CA LEU A 206 25.54 -3.76 23.79
C LEU A 206 25.71 -3.10 22.43
N VAL A 207 25.60 -3.90 21.36
CA VAL A 207 25.43 -3.46 19.98
C VAL A 207 24.04 -3.91 19.52
N THR A 208 23.18 -2.97 19.11
CA THR A 208 21.88 -3.27 18.49
C THR A 208 21.95 -3.11 16.98
N VAL A 209 21.21 -3.93 16.24
CA VAL A 209 21.04 -3.77 14.78
C VAL A 209 19.55 -3.61 14.48
N SER A 210 19.17 -2.48 13.86
CA SER A 210 17.77 -2.15 13.56
C SER A 210 17.59 -1.77 12.09
N SER A 211 16.36 -1.89 11.58
CA SER A 211 16.00 -1.46 10.22
C SER A 211 15.60 0.03 10.16
N VAL A 212 15.48 0.60 8.95
CA VAL A 212 14.89 1.94 8.71
C VAL A 212 13.44 2.08 9.18
N ASN A 213 12.72 0.98 9.38
CA ASN A 213 11.37 1.01 9.95
C ASN A 213 11.37 1.24 11.46
N SER A 214 12.53 1.22 12.12
CA SER A 214 12.61 1.27 13.57
C SER A 214 12.08 2.59 14.13
N ARG A 215 11.36 2.51 15.24
CA ARG A 215 10.96 3.69 16.03
C ARG A 215 12.19 4.44 16.53
N GLN A 216 13.29 3.73 16.82
CA GLN A 216 14.58 4.34 17.11
C GLN A 216 15.11 5.22 15.98
N ARG A 217 14.99 4.81 14.70
CA ARG A 217 15.37 5.66 13.55
C ARG A 217 14.59 6.97 13.56
N GLN A 218 13.28 6.93 13.82
CA GLN A 218 12.46 8.14 13.92
C GLN A 218 12.85 9.03 15.10
N LEU A 219 13.02 8.45 16.29
CA LEU A 219 13.42 9.21 17.48
C LEU A 219 14.82 9.82 17.32
N TRP A 220 15.66 9.28 16.44
CA TRP A 220 16.94 9.87 16.01
C TRP A 220 16.70 10.99 14.97
N GLU A 221 15.88 10.76 13.94
CA GLU A 221 15.51 11.77 12.92
C GLU A 221 14.79 13.00 13.53
N ASP A 222 14.01 12.81 14.61
CA ASP A 222 13.25 13.85 15.31
C ASP A 222 14.06 14.57 16.42
N SER A 223 15.34 14.24 16.65
CA SER A 223 16.10 14.68 17.83
C SER A 223 17.48 15.28 17.52
N ASP A 224 17.64 16.57 17.84
CA ASP A 224 18.91 17.33 17.77
C ASP A 224 20.05 16.76 18.65
N LYS A 225 19.79 15.73 19.47
CA LYS A 225 20.73 15.17 20.46
C LYS A 225 21.00 13.67 20.31
N ALA A 226 20.49 13.04 19.27
CA ALA A 226 20.46 11.58 19.19
C ALA A 226 21.87 10.93 19.25
N ASP A 227 22.88 11.59 18.69
CA ASP A 227 24.29 11.16 18.73
C ASP A 227 25.00 11.42 20.08
N GLU A 228 24.42 12.23 20.98
CA GLU A 228 24.97 12.43 22.34
C GLU A 228 24.66 11.25 23.28
N GLU A 229 23.56 10.53 23.03
CA GLU A 229 23.08 9.42 23.87
C GLU A 229 23.49 8.02 23.35
N MET A 230 23.63 7.84 22.03
CA MET A 230 23.90 6.54 21.40
C MET A 230 24.86 6.68 20.21
N GLU A 231 25.90 5.84 20.13
CA GLU A 231 26.82 5.86 18.99
C GLU A 231 26.23 5.06 17.83
N THR A 232 25.88 5.75 16.74
CA THR A 232 25.13 5.15 15.62
C THR A 232 26.01 4.95 14.38
N PHE A 233 25.90 3.76 13.78
CA PHE A 233 26.56 3.38 12.53
C PHE A 233 25.56 3.12 11.43
N HIS A 234 25.63 3.94 10.39
CA HIS A 234 24.69 3.92 9.29
C HIS A 234 25.23 3.04 8.15
N PHE A 235 24.57 1.90 7.96
CA PHE A 235 24.77 1.00 6.84
C PHE A 235 23.51 1.01 5.98
N ASP A 236 23.06 2.22 5.64
CA ASP A 236 22.04 2.43 4.64
C ASP A 236 22.58 2.20 3.21
N GLY A 237 21.63 2.19 2.27
CA GLY A 237 21.91 2.26 0.85
C GLY A 237 22.61 1.04 0.22
N PRO A 238 22.92 1.19 -1.08
CA PRO A 238 23.62 0.18 -1.88
C PRO A 238 25.12 0.17 -1.59
N TYR A 239 25.83 -0.73 -2.26
CA TYR A 239 27.29 -0.66 -2.33
C TYR A 239 27.76 0.61 -3.03
N ASN A 240 28.78 1.28 -2.48
CA ASN A 240 29.51 2.32 -3.19
C ASN A 240 30.30 1.73 -4.37
N SER A 241 30.82 2.57 -5.27
CA SER A 241 31.50 2.12 -6.50
C SER A 241 32.66 1.13 -6.27
N SER A 242 33.40 1.26 -5.16
CA SER A 242 34.51 0.36 -4.81
C SER A 242 34.01 -0.97 -4.23
N GLU A 243 33.01 -0.91 -3.34
CA GLU A 243 32.32 -2.10 -2.80
C GLU A 243 31.67 -2.90 -3.94
N LEU A 244 30.98 -2.23 -4.87
CA LEU A 244 30.29 -2.84 -6.00
C LEU A 244 31.27 -3.44 -7.02
N ALA A 245 32.34 -2.72 -7.39
CA ALA A 245 33.38 -3.26 -8.27
C ALA A 245 34.05 -4.50 -7.66
N THR A 246 34.28 -4.51 -6.34
CA THR A 246 34.85 -5.66 -5.64
C THR A 246 33.87 -6.83 -5.60
N TRP A 247 32.57 -6.58 -5.40
CA TRP A 247 31.55 -7.62 -5.47
C TRP A 247 31.44 -8.22 -6.89
N ILE A 248 31.41 -7.38 -7.93
CA ILE A 248 31.36 -7.82 -9.34
C ILE A 248 32.58 -8.71 -9.66
N ALA A 249 33.79 -8.30 -9.24
CA ALA A 249 35.02 -9.06 -9.45
C ALA A 249 35.07 -10.41 -8.70
N GLN A 250 34.19 -10.63 -7.72
CA GLN A 250 34.04 -11.89 -6.99
C GLN A 250 32.80 -12.70 -7.40
N SER A 251 31.88 -12.09 -8.17
CA SER A 251 30.60 -12.70 -8.53
C SER A 251 30.76 -13.78 -9.60
N SER A 252 29.85 -14.76 -9.61
CA SER A 252 29.79 -15.79 -10.67
C SER A 252 28.98 -15.33 -11.90
N LEU A 253 29.04 -14.04 -12.26
CA LEU A 253 28.33 -13.46 -13.40
C LEU A 253 29.29 -13.25 -14.57
N ASP A 254 29.29 -14.22 -15.49
CA ASP A 254 30.27 -14.32 -16.58
C ASP A 254 29.94 -13.47 -17.83
N GLY A 255 28.75 -12.84 -17.89
CA GLY A 255 28.22 -12.21 -19.09
C GLY A 255 28.08 -10.68 -19.01
N VAL A 256 28.56 -9.97 -20.04
CA VAL A 256 28.40 -8.50 -20.19
C VAL A 256 26.93 -8.08 -20.13
N SER A 257 26.01 -8.88 -20.68
CA SER A 257 24.56 -8.62 -20.61
C SER A 257 23.99 -8.73 -19.19
N GLN A 258 24.50 -9.64 -18.36
CA GLN A 258 24.08 -9.77 -16.95
C GLN A 258 24.49 -8.52 -16.15
N LEU A 259 25.65 -7.94 -16.46
CA LEU A 259 26.12 -6.72 -15.79
C LEU A 259 25.37 -5.45 -16.25
N GLN A 260 24.79 -5.43 -17.45
CA GLN A 260 24.01 -4.28 -17.95
C GLN A 260 22.69 -4.07 -17.18
N ASP A 261 22.00 -5.15 -16.81
CA ASP A 261 20.73 -5.08 -16.07
C ASP A 261 20.90 -5.02 -14.54
N LEU A 262 22.11 -5.30 -14.05
CA LEU A 262 22.41 -5.41 -12.62
C LEU A 262 22.05 -4.14 -11.84
N GLU A 263 22.45 -2.95 -12.31
CA GLU A 263 22.13 -1.68 -11.64
C GLU A 263 20.63 -1.39 -11.69
N ARG A 264 19.98 -1.61 -12.85
CA ARG A 264 18.54 -1.41 -13.04
C ARG A 264 17.72 -2.24 -12.05
N LEU A 265 18.04 -3.53 -11.93
CA LEU A 265 17.30 -4.52 -11.15
C LEU A 265 17.60 -4.44 -9.65
N THR A 266 18.86 -4.23 -9.28
CA THR A 266 19.33 -4.36 -7.88
C THR A 266 19.63 -3.02 -7.20
N GLY A 267 19.86 -1.95 -7.96
CA GLY A 267 20.34 -0.66 -7.46
C GLY A 267 21.71 -0.73 -6.75
N GLY A 268 22.45 -1.84 -6.87
CA GLY A 268 23.63 -2.11 -6.05
C GLY A 268 23.31 -2.55 -4.60
N MET A 269 22.05 -2.83 -4.26
CA MET A 269 21.66 -3.27 -2.92
C MET A 269 22.17 -4.69 -2.62
N PRO A 270 22.94 -4.93 -1.54
CA PRO A 270 23.66 -6.19 -1.31
C PRO A 270 22.81 -7.47 -1.34
N LEU A 271 21.61 -7.45 -0.76
CA LEU A 271 20.71 -8.61 -0.80
C LEU A 271 20.08 -8.83 -2.19
N LEU A 272 19.83 -7.76 -2.95
CA LEU A 272 19.31 -7.86 -4.31
C LEU A 272 20.40 -8.34 -5.28
N LEU A 273 21.64 -7.87 -5.12
CA LEU A 273 22.82 -8.40 -5.83
C LEU A 273 22.97 -9.90 -5.62
N ARG A 274 22.91 -10.37 -4.37
CA ARG A 274 22.93 -11.81 -4.06
C ARG A 274 21.77 -12.57 -4.71
N PHE A 275 20.54 -12.04 -4.66
CA PHE A 275 19.41 -12.70 -5.31
C PHE A 275 19.51 -12.74 -6.84
N TYR A 276 20.20 -11.76 -7.45
CA TYR A 276 20.47 -11.72 -8.89
C TYR A 276 21.58 -12.72 -9.28
N GLU A 277 22.59 -12.87 -8.43
CA GLU A 277 23.63 -13.91 -8.55
C GLU A 277 23.09 -15.33 -8.34
N ASP A 278 22.25 -15.56 -7.31
CA ASP A 278 21.57 -16.84 -7.02
C ASP A 278 20.84 -17.39 -8.29
N VAL A 279 20.29 -16.51 -9.13
CA VAL A 279 19.57 -16.84 -10.37
C VAL A 279 20.40 -16.64 -11.65
N LYS A 280 21.73 -16.49 -11.51
CA LYS A 280 22.69 -16.33 -12.62
C LYS A 280 22.32 -15.21 -13.60
N GLY A 281 21.85 -14.09 -13.06
CA GLY A 281 21.48 -12.90 -13.82
C GLY A 281 20.17 -13.01 -14.63
N ASN A 282 19.37 -14.06 -14.47
CA ASN A 282 18.08 -14.16 -15.15
C ASN A 282 17.05 -13.19 -14.53
N GLU A 283 16.64 -12.17 -15.29
CA GLU A 283 15.66 -11.16 -14.83
C GLU A 283 14.31 -11.77 -14.42
N LYS A 284 13.80 -12.76 -15.17
CA LYS A 284 12.48 -13.35 -14.89
C LYS A 284 12.49 -14.12 -13.57
N ASP A 285 13.54 -14.89 -13.35
CA ASP A 285 13.72 -15.67 -12.12
C ASP A 285 14.04 -14.74 -10.94
N PHE A 286 14.80 -13.66 -11.16
CA PHE A 286 15.02 -12.59 -10.18
C PHE A 286 13.72 -11.91 -9.76
N ALA A 287 12.88 -11.51 -10.73
CA ALA A 287 11.58 -10.90 -10.47
C ALA A 287 10.68 -11.81 -9.62
N GLY A 288 10.66 -13.12 -9.92
CA GLY A 288 9.98 -14.13 -9.10
C GLY A 288 10.58 -14.25 -7.69
N ARG A 289 11.92 -14.23 -7.56
CA ARG A 289 12.66 -14.31 -6.29
C ARG A 289 12.32 -13.14 -5.36
N ILE A 290 12.20 -11.92 -5.88
CA ILE A 290 11.91 -10.72 -5.08
C ILE A 290 10.42 -10.44 -4.88
N GLN A 291 9.53 -11.12 -5.63
CA GLN A 291 8.09 -10.82 -5.70
C GLN A 291 7.43 -10.75 -4.31
N ALA A 292 7.55 -11.79 -3.49
CA ALA A 292 6.92 -11.83 -2.16
C ALA A 292 7.62 -10.93 -1.12
N ALA A 293 8.93 -10.73 -1.26
CA ALA A 293 9.75 -10.01 -0.29
C ALA A 293 9.69 -8.48 -0.47
N TYR A 294 9.51 -8.01 -1.70
CA TYR A 294 9.58 -6.60 -2.10
C TYR A 294 8.39 -6.19 -2.98
N THR A 295 8.22 -6.74 -4.19
CA THR A 295 7.25 -6.22 -5.18
C THR A 295 5.81 -6.24 -4.66
N HIS A 296 5.35 -7.35 -4.10
CA HIS A 296 4.02 -7.46 -3.50
C HIS A 296 3.83 -6.57 -2.27
N LYS A 297 4.93 -6.23 -1.56
CA LYS A 297 4.87 -5.30 -0.42
C LYS A 297 4.70 -3.85 -0.83
N LEU A 298 5.23 -3.42 -1.97
CA LEU A 298 4.97 -2.08 -2.51
C LEU A 298 3.47 -1.82 -2.61
N TYR A 299 2.67 -2.81 -3.03
CA TYR A 299 1.22 -2.72 -2.96
C TYR A 299 0.69 -2.97 -1.54
N SER A 300 0.83 -4.18 -1.01
CA SER A 300 0.14 -4.64 0.21
C SER A 300 0.59 -4.02 1.54
N LYS A 301 1.67 -3.24 1.55
CA LYS A 301 2.22 -2.56 2.75
C LYS A 301 2.56 -1.08 2.51
N PHE A 302 2.19 -0.53 1.36
CA PHE A 302 2.34 0.89 1.07
C PHE A 302 1.19 1.40 0.19
N ILE A 303 1.20 1.13 -1.11
CA ILE A 303 0.34 1.80 -2.09
C ILE A 303 -1.15 1.45 -1.90
N GLY A 304 -1.45 0.20 -1.54
CA GLY A 304 -2.81 -0.24 -1.21
C GLY A 304 -3.39 0.38 0.07
N ASN A 305 -2.56 0.97 0.93
CA ASN A 305 -2.99 1.71 2.13
C ASN A 305 -3.33 3.18 1.84
N LEU A 306 -3.04 3.67 0.62
CA LEU A 306 -3.31 5.04 0.18
C LEU A 306 -4.75 5.12 -0.36
N VAL A 307 -5.62 5.78 0.40
CA VAL A 307 -7.09 5.74 0.19
C VAL A 307 -7.66 7.00 -0.45
N ASN A 308 -6.83 8.02 -0.69
CA ASN A 308 -7.26 9.26 -1.32
C ASN A 308 -6.17 9.88 -2.20
N ARG A 309 -6.57 10.83 -3.06
CA ARG A 309 -5.67 11.48 -4.02
C ARG A 309 -4.48 12.20 -3.38
N ARG A 310 -4.63 12.80 -2.18
CA ARG A 310 -3.51 13.51 -1.52
C ARG A 310 -2.47 12.52 -1.00
N GLU A 311 -2.93 11.40 -0.43
CA GLU A 311 -2.06 10.29 -0.04
C GLU A 311 -1.34 9.67 -1.24
N LEU A 312 -2.01 9.45 -2.37
CA LEU A 312 -1.36 8.97 -3.60
C LEU A 312 -0.33 9.97 -4.16
N SER A 313 -0.63 11.28 -4.16
CA SER A 313 0.35 12.30 -4.57
C SER A 313 1.56 12.34 -3.64
N ALA A 314 1.37 12.20 -2.32
CA ALA A 314 2.47 12.10 -1.37
C ALA A 314 3.27 10.80 -1.57
N GLY A 315 2.60 9.67 -1.84
CA GLY A 315 3.25 8.40 -2.16
C GLY A 315 4.09 8.49 -3.44
N MET A 316 3.61 9.17 -4.47
CA MET A 316 4.37 9.44 -5.69
C MET A 316 5.59 10.33 -5.42
N ALA A 317 5.45 11.39 -4.61
CA ALA A 317 6.58 12.21 -4.19
C ALA A 317 7.66 11.38 -3.46
N LEU A 318 7.28 10.52 -2.52
CA LEU A 318 8.22 9.63 -1.84
C LEU A 318 8.95 8.66 -2.82
N VAL A 319 8.27 8.17 -3.86
CA VAL A 319 8.88 7.27 -4.87
C VAL A 319 9.79 8.03 -5.86
N VAL A 320 9.45 9.27 -6.19
CA VAL A 320 10.08 10.05 -7.27
C VAL A 320 11.18 10.98 -6.78
N SER A 321 10.93 11.73 -5.70
CA SER A 321 11.82 12.76 -5.11
C SER A 321 12.25 12.44 -3.67
N GLY A 322 11.87 11.28 -3.14
CA GLY A 322 12.30 10.82 -1.81
C GLY A 322 11.72 11.59 -0.61
N GLU A 323 10.80 12.52 -0.87
CA GLU A 323 10.18 13.36 0.15
C GLU A 323 9.08 12.58 0.90
N ARG A 324 9.36 12.26 2.17
CA ARG A 324 8.35 11.68 3.07
C ARG A 324 7.38 12.75 3.59
N GLY A 325 6.36 13.05 2.81
CA GLY A 325 5.29 13.97 3.22
C GLY A 325 4.55 13.50 4.49
N HIS A 326 4.07 14.44 5.31
CA HIS A 326 3.36 14.21 6.58
C HIS A 326 2.10 13.31 6.48
N LEU A 327 1.58 13.09 5.27
CA LEU A 327 0.46 12.18 5.00
C LEU A 327 0.88 10.69 4.98
N LEU A 328 2.19 10.40 5.04
CA LEU A 328 2.79 9.06 4.99
C LEU A 328 3.28 8.61 6.38
N THR A 329 2.32 8.46 7.28
CA THR A 329 2.52 7.92 8.64
C THR A 329 3.07 6.48 8.61
N GLN A 330 3.65 5.99 9.71
CA GLN A 330 4.28 4.66 9.75
C GLN A 330 3.34 3.49 9.45
N ASP A 331 2.06 3.61 9.81
CA ASP A 331 1.03 2.61 9.53
C ASP A 331 0.64 2.56 8.04
N LYS A 332 0.85 3.67 7.32
CA LYS A 332 0.60 3.77 5.87
C LYS A 332 1.73 3.15 5.04
N VAL A 333 2.99 3.29 5.46
CA VAL A 333 4.17 2.97 4.63
C VAL A 333 5.20 2.09 5.36
N ASP A 334 5.35 0.84 4.91
CA ASP A 334 6.49 -0.03 5.24
C ASP A 334 7.71 0.36 4.40
N MET A 335 8.74 0.94 5.02
CA MET A 335 9.99 1.36 4.39
C MET A 335 10.90 0.17 3.99
N THR A 336 10.41 -1.08 4.02
CA THR A 336 11.15 -2.29 3.56
C THR A 336 11.78 -2.13 2.17
N CYS A 337 11.13 -1.37 1.27
CA CYS A 337 11.60 -1.15 -0.10
C CYS A 337 12.40 0.15 -0.28
N PHE A 338 12.79 0.80 0.81
CA PHE A 338 13.50 2.08 0.79
C PHE A 338 14.80 2.01 1.59
N TYR A 339 15.74 2.88 1.22
CA TYR A 339 16.87 3.29 2.05
C TYR A 339 16.84 4.81 2.24
N TYR A 340 17.58 5.30 3.23
CA TYR A 340 17.76 6.73 3.44
C TYR A 340 19.19 7.13 3.06
N ASP A 341 19.36 8.17 2.24
CA ASP A 341 20.68 8.77 2.00
C ASP A 341 20.88 9.97 2.93
N GLU A 342 21.87 9.87 3.82
CA GLU A 342 22.21 10.92 4.78
C GLU A 342 22.84 12.18 4.16
N LYS A 343 23.38 12.10 2.93
CA LYS A 343 23.93 13.27 2.22
C LYS A 343 22.84 14.08 1.57
N GLU A 344 21.86 13.39 0.98
CA GLU A 344 20.71 14.03 0.30
C GLU A 344 19.54 14.30 1.27
N GLN A 345 19.57 13.67 2.46
CA GLN A 345 18.53 13.71 3.49
C GLN A 345 17.16 13.19 2.98
N GLN A 346 17.20 12.23 2.05
CA GLN A 346 16.05 11.73 1.28
C GLN A 346 15.93 10.20 1.32
N PHE A 347 14.72 9.70 1.11
CA PHE A 347 14.47 8.26 0.94
C PHE A 347 14.55 7.86 -0.53
N HIS A 348 15.22 6.77 -0.84
CA HIS A 348 15.32 6.23 -2.19
C HIS A 348 14.80 4.79 -2.21
N ILE A 349 14.02 4.46 -3.22
CA ILE A 349 13.56 3.09 -3.46
C ILE A 349 14.75 2.20 -3.90
N LEU A 350 14.78 0.95 -3.45
CA LEU A 350 15.98 0.10 -3.53
C LEU A 350 16.57 -0.10 -4.94
N SER A 351 15.75 -0.01 -6.00
CA SER A 351 16.22 -0.11 -7.39
C SER A 351 15.24 0.55 -8.36
N SER A 352 15.72 0.89 -9.56
CA SER A 352 14.87 1.48 -10.61
C SER A 352 13.75 0.54 -11.06
N PHE A 353 13.97 -0.79 -11.04
CA PHE A 353 12.92 -1.78 -11.27
C PHE A 353 11.77 -1.63 -10.25
N LEU A 354 12.10 -1.57 -8.95
CA LEU A 354 11.10 -1.37 -7.90
C LEU A 354 10.44 0.01 -7.99
N ARG A 355 11.17 1.04 -8.45
CA ARG A 355 10.61 2.36 -8.76
C ARG A 355 9.51 2.28 -9.82
N SER A 356 9.79 1.70 -10.98
CA SER A 356 8.79 1.58 -12.05
C SER A 356 7.58 0.75 -11.63
N GLN A 357 7.77 -0.31 -10.82
CA GLN A 357 6.65 -1.07 -10.26
C GLN A 357 5.80 -0.22 -9.29
N ALA A 358 6.44 0.58 -8.43
CA ALA A 358 5.73 1.48 -7.52
C ALA A 358 4.96 2.60 -8.26
N GLU A 359 5.58 3.21 -9.28
CA GLU A 359 4.94 4.22 -10.14
C GLU A 359 3.69 3.64 -10.83
N SER A 360 3.79 2.46 -11.46
CA SER A 360 2.65 1.77 -12.08
C SER A 360 1.53 1.47 -11.09
N TYR A 361 1.84 0.89 -9.91
CA TYR A 361 0.82 0.61 -8.89
C TYR A 361 0.15 1.88 -8.35
N ILE A 362 0.85 3.01 -8.25
CA ILE A 362 0.25 4.29 -7.84
C ILE A 362 -0.70 4.80 -8.94
N MET A 363 -0.35 4.64 -10.22
CA MET A 363 -1.24 5.00 -11.34
C MET A 363 -2.50 4.12 -11.36
N GLU A 364 -2.36 2.79 -11.27
CA GLU A 364 -3.49 1.85 -11.19
C GLU A 364 -4.43 2.18 -10.02
N GLN A 365 -3.86 2.46 -8.83
CA GLN A 365 -4.64 2.84 -7.65
C GLN A 365 -5.31 4.22 -7.81
N HIS A 366 -4.70 5.16 -8.56
CA HIS A 366 -5.34 6.43 -8.89
C HIS A 366 -6.57 6.23 -9.80
N GLU A 367 -6.46 5.38 -10.81
CA GLU A 367 -7.57 5.05 -11.72
C GLU A 367 -8.70 4.31 -10.99
N SER A 368 -8.35 3.38 -10.10
CA SER A 368 -9.28 2.67 -9.21
C SER A 368 -10.05 3.64 -8.31
N LEU A 369 -9.35 4.51 -7.57
CA LEU A 369 -10.00 5.51 -6.70
C LEU A 369 -10.85 6.51 -7.49
N GLN A 370 -10.41 6.94 -8.68
CA GLN A 370 -11.20 7.82 -9.53
C GLN A 370 -12.51 7.14 -9.97
N SER A 371 -12.44 5.86 -10.36
CA SER A 371 -13.60 5.07 -10.79
C SER A 371 -14.56 4.82 -9.63
N SER A 372 -14.06 4.49 -8.44
CA SER A 372 -14.84 4.32 -7.21
C SER A 372 -15.56 5.61 -6.80
N LEU A 373 -14.88 6.76 -6.85
CA LEU A 373 -15.50 8.05 -6.56
C LEU A 373 -16.63 8.38 -7.56
N GLN A 374 -16.40 8.16 -8.85
CA GLN A 374 -17.42 8.33 -9.89
C GLN A 374 -18.64 7.42 -9.67
N LEU A 375 -18.41 6.15 -9.28
CA LEU A 375 -19.48 5.21 -8.93
C LEU A 375 -20.29 5.69 -7.72
N SER A 376 -19.63 6.23 -6.69
CA SER A 376 -20.30 6.77 -5.50
C SER A 376 -21.15 8.03 -5.81
N ASP A 377 -20.70 8.85 -6.76
CA ASP A 377 -21.48 10.00 -7.24
C ASP A 377 -22.71 9.53 -8.04
N ILE A 378 -22.58 8.49 -8.89
CA ILE A 378 -23.71 7.86 -9.60
C ILE A 378 -24.73 7.32 -8.59
N GLN A 379 -24.29 6.57 -7.58
CA GLN A 379 -25.16 6.02 -6.54
C GLN A 379 -25.94 7.11 -5.78
N ARG A 380 -25.29 8.23 -5.45
CA ARG A 380 -25.95 9.39 -4.83
C ARG A 380 -27.03 9.99 -5.72
N TRP A 381 -26.74 10.19 -7.01
CA TRP A 381 -27.72 10.71 -7.96
C TRP A 381 -28.88 9.73 -8.18
N ALA A 382 -28.61 8.44 -8.32
CA ALA A 382 -29.64 7.40 -8.45
C ALA A 382 -30.57 7.37 -7.23
N ALA A 383 -30.02 7.41 -6.01
CA ALA A 383 -30.81 7.49 -4.78
C ALA A 383 -31.65 8.78 -4.68
N ALA A 384 -31.11 9.92 -5.12
CA ALA A 384 -31.85 11.18 -5.18
C ALA A 384 -32.99 11.17 -6.21
N VAL A 385 -32.82 10.50 -7.35
CA VAL A 385 -33.90 10.27 -8.32
C VAL A 385 -34.98 9.36 -7.73
N ARG A 386 -34.62 8.21 -7.12
CA ARG A 386 -35.58 7.29 -6.48
C ARG A 386 -36.44 8.00 -5.44
N LEU A 387 -35.81 8.71 -4.52
CA LEU A 387 -36.52 9.40 -3.43
C LEU A 387 -37.50 10.47 -3.95
N ASP A 388 -37.22 11.11 -5.08
CA ASP A 388 -38.11 12.09 -5.69
C ASP A 388 -39.20 11.46 -6.60
N CYS A 389 -38.99 10.24 -7.09
CA CYS A 389 -40.01 9.42 -7.78
C CYS A 389 -41.01 8.78 -6.80
N GLU A 390 -40.52 8.32 -5.64
CA GLU A 390 -41.25 7.59 -4.60
C GLU A 390 -42.14 8.47 -3.69
N GLN A 391 -41.95 9.80 -3.68
CA GLN A 391 -42.72 10.71 -2.80
C GLN A 391 -44.21 10.80 -3.19
N ASP A 392 -45.01 9.89 -2.64
CA ASP A 392 -46.45 9.75 -2.80
C ASP A 392 -47.28 10.75 -1.93
N GLN A 393 -46.63 11.77 -1.34
CA GLN A 393 -47.22 12.71 -0.35
C GLN A 393 -47.23 14.19 -0.78
N GLY A 394 -47.06 14.51 -2.05
CA GLY A 394 -47.17 15.88 -2.55
C GLY A 394 -47.26 16.00 -4.08
N PRO A 395 -47.56 17.19 -4.61
CA PRO A 395 -47.46 17.43 -6.05
C PRO A 395 -46.01 17.25 -6.51
N ARG A 396 -45.77 16.22 -7.34
CA ARG A 396 -44.44 15.88 -7.89
C ARG A 396 -43.78 17.13 -8.49
N ASN A 397 -42.67 17.57 -7.90
CA ASN A 397 -41.88 18.67 -8.44
C ASN A 397 -41.05 18.17 -9.63
N SER A 398 -41.68 18.18 -10.80
CA SER A 398 -41.09 17.71 -12.07
C SER A 398 -39.81 18.45 -12.46
N ALA A 399 -39.57 19.65 -11.94
CA ALA A 399 -38.31 20.36 -12.15
C ALA A 399 -37.16 19.78 -11.30
N ARG A 400 -37.43 19.39 -10.05
CA ARG A 400 -36.45 18.75 -9.17
C ARG A 400 -36.06 17.35 -9.66
N VAL A 401 -37.04 16.56 -10.10
CA VAL A 401 -36.78 15.24 -10.72
C VAL A 401 -35.91 15.39 -11.97
N GLY A 402 -36.24 16.34 -12.86
CA GLY A 402 -35.44 16.63 -14.05
C GLY A 402 -33.99 17.03 -13.75
N TRP A 403 -33.76 17.80 -12.68
CA TRP A 403 -32.41 18.18 -12.25
C TRP A 403 -31.61 16.96 -11.75
N ASN A 404 -32.16 16.13 -10.86
CA ASN A 404 -31.43 14.94 -10.37
C ASN A 404 -31.08 13.97 -11.49
N VAL A 405 -31.97 13.86 -12.49
CA VAL A 405 -31.73 13.12 -13.73
C VAL A 405 -30.54 13.69 -14.52
N GLU A 406 -30.49 14.99 -14.75
CA GLU A 406 -29.41 15.65 -15.49
C GLU A 406 -28.05 15.40 -14.79
N GLY A 407 -28.04 15.44 -13.46
CA GLY A 407 -26.91 15.02 -12.61
C GLY A 407 -26.49 13.56 -12.83
N LEU A 408 -27.44 12.63 -12.83
CA LEU A 408 -27.20 11.20 -13.03
C LEU A 408 -26.59 10.91 -14.41
N VAL A 409 -27.16 11.47 -15.49
CA VAL A 409 -26.66 11.26 -16.86
C VAL A 409 -25.23 11.77 -17.01
N ILE A 410 -24.92 12.96 -16.50
CA ILE A 410 -23.56 13.53 -16.54
C ILE A 410 -22.57 12.67 -15.75
N ALA A 411 -22.98 12.13 -14.60
CA ALA A 411 -22.16 11.21 -13.81
C ALA A 411 -21.89 9.88 -14.55
N VAL A 412 -22.90 9.30 -15.19
CA VAL A 412 -22.77 8.07 -15.99
C VAL A 412 -21.87 8.29 -17.21
N VAL A 413 -22.06 9.37 -17.98
CA VAL A 413 -21.20 9.69 -19.14
C VAL A 413 -19.74 9.88 -18.70
N ARG A 414 -19.49 10.58 -17.57
CA ARG A 414 -18.15 10.71 -16.97
C ARG A 414 -17.51 9.38 -16.60
N PHE A 415 -18.28 8.43 -16.10
CA PHE A 415 -17.81 7.10 -15.69
C PHE A 415 -17.52 6.21 -16.91
N GLN A 416 -18.43 6.20 -17.89
CA GLN A 416 -18.27 5.46 -19.15
C GLN A 416 -17.16 6.00 -20.06
N LYS A 417 -16.69 7.24 -19.81
CA LYS A 417 -15.67 7.93 -20.63
C LYS A 417 -16.01 8.01 -22.12
N ARG A 418 -17.31 7.97 -22.46
CA ARG A 418 -17.82 7.83 -23.83
C ARG A 418 -19.13 8.60 -24.03
N LEU A 419 -19.27 9.25 -25.18
CA LEU A 419 -20.49 9.99 -25.57
C LEU A 419 -20.74 9.82 -27.07
N PHE A 420 -21.94 9.36 -27.45
CA PHE A 420 -22.31 9.03 -28.84
C PHE A 420 -21.29 8.14 -29.58
N GLY A 421 -20.72 7.17 -28.86
CA GLY A 421 -19.73 6.25 -29.40
C GLY A 421 -18.29 6.78 -29.43
N LEU A 422 -18.07 8.06 -29.12
CA LEU A 422 -16.75 8.70 -29.06
C LEU A 422 -16.19 8.71 -27.64
N ASP A 423 -14.98 8.18 -27.48
CA ASP A 423 -14.31 8.12 -26.18
C ASP A 423 -13.57 9.43 -25.86
N PHE A 424 -13.45 9.76 -24.58
CA PHE A 424 -12.68 10.91 -24.07
C PHE A 424 -11.88 10.50 -22.82
N LYS A 425 -10.69 11.06 -22.65
CA LYS A 425 -9.84 10.78 -21.48
C LYS A 425 -9.99 11.82 -20.38
N HIS A 426 -10.26 13.07 -20.76
CA HIS A 426 -10.25 14.22 -19.85
C HIS A 426 -11.67 14.72 -19.53
N TYR A 427 -11.89 15.12 -18.28
CA TYR A 427 -13.07 15.87 -17.87
C TYR A 427 -12.66 17.20 -17.24
N ARG A 428 -13.26 18.31 -17.69
CA ARG A 428 -13.05 19.66 -17.14
C ARG A 428 -14.40 20.29 -16.80
N VAL A 429 -14.37 21.28 -15.93
CA VAL A 429 -15.56 21.93 -15.40
C VAL A 429 -15.48 23.43 -15.65
N TYR A 430 -16.53 24.03 -16.22
CA TYR A 430 -16.55 25.47 -16.53
C TYR A 430 -17.63 26.22 -15.73
N ARG A 431 -17.35 27.48 -15.37
CA ARG A 431 -18.38 28.38 -14.84
C ARG A 431 -19.17 28.97 -16.00
N HIS A 432 -20.48 29.16 -15.83
CA HIS A 432 -21.31 29.81 -16.84
C HIS A 432 -20.77 31.19 -17.24
N GLY A 433 -20.75 31.48 -18.54
CA GLY A 433 -20.16 32.70 -19.11
C GLY A 433 -18.62 32.67 -19.20
N CYS A 434 -17.96 31.66 -18.63
CA CYS A 434 -16.51 31.46 -18.63
C CYS A 434 -16.08 30.27 -19.51
N GLU A 435 -16.99 29.75 -20.34
CA GLU A 435 -16.80 28.63 -21.27
C GLU A 435 -15.48 28.74 -22.05
N ARG A 436 -15.21 29.94 -22.57
CA ARG A 436 -14.04 30.26 -23.39
C ARG A 436 -12.70 30.11 -22.67
N ASN A 437 -12.66 30.37 -21.36
CA ASN A 437 -11.42 30.37 -20.59
C ASN A 437 -10.87 28.95 -20.47
N VAL A 438 -11.74 27.99 -20.11
CA VAL A 438 -11.40 26.57 -20.01
C VAL A 438 -10.89 26.05 -21.36
N VAL A 439 -11.52 26.43 -22.48
CA VAL A 439 -11.05 26.04 -23.82
C VAL A 439 -9.69 26.63 -24.17
N SER A 440 -9.40 27.88 -23.76
CA SER A 440 -8.10 28.49 -23.99
C SER A 440 -6.96 27.93 -23.12
N GLU A 441 -7.30 27.15 -22.10
CA GLU A 441 -6.36 26.44 -21.23
C GLU A 441 -6.08 24.99 -21.70
N LEU A 442 -6.84 24.48 -22.69
CA LEU A 442 -6.65 23.11 -23.21
C LEU A 442 -5.40 23.00 -24.08
N THR A 443 -4.64 21.93 -23.84
CA THR A 443 -3.50 21.52 -24.66
C THR A 443 -3.93 20.75 -25.90
N MET A 444 -3.08 20.72 -26.93
CA MET A 444 -3.31 19.92 -28.15
C MET A 444 -3.36 18.41 -27.84
N GLU A 445 -2.62 17.95 -26.83
CA GLU A 445 -2.61 16.55 -26.39
C GLU A 445 -3.97 16.16 -25.78
N GLU A 446 -4.50 16.97 -24.86
CA GLU A 446 -5.85 16.78 -24.30
C GLU A 446 -6.93 16.72 -25.40
N LEU A 447 -6.84 17.58 -26.43
CA LEU A 447 -7.78 17.58 -27.54
C LEU A 447 -7.70 16.30 -28.39
N VAL A 448 -6.52 15.72 -28.61
CA VAL A 448 -6.36 14.43 -29.31
C VAL A 448 -6.94 13.28 -28.48
N GLU A 449 -6.71 13.29 -27.17
CA GLU A 449 -7.23 12.27 -26.24
C GLU A 449 -8.73 12.43 -25.94
N GLY A 450 -9.31 13.59 -26.27
CA GLY A 450 -10.71 13.94 -26.08
C GLY A 450 -10.99 14.52 -24.70
N VAL A 451 -11.73 15.65 -24.69
CA VAL A 451 -12.09 16.40 -23.48
C VAL A 451 -13.60 16.57 -23.39
N LEU A 452 -14.21 16.08 -22.32
CA LEU A 452 -15.59 16.40 -21.97
C LEU A 452 -15.63 17.59 -21.00
N LEU A 453 -16.38 18.62 -21.36
CA LEU A 453 -16.64 19.80 -20.54
C LEU A 453 -18.05 19.71 -19.94
N GLY A 454 -18.19 19.96 -18.64
CA GLY A 454 -19.48 20.10 -17.97
C GLY A 454 -19.57 21.38 -17.13
N PRO A 455 -20.78 21.89 -16.84
CA PRO A 455 -20.97 23.09 -16.04
C PRO A 455 -20.65 22.86 -14.55
N ALA A 456 -20.07 23.86 -13.90
CA ALA A 456 -19.72 23.84 -12.46
C ALA A 456 -20.94 23.98 -11.54
N ALA A 457 -22.04 24.50 -12.08
CA ALA A 457 -23.36 24.53 -11.47
C ALA A 457 -24.39 24.49 -12.59
N PHE A 458 -25.45 23.70 -12.43
CA PHE A 458 -26.52 23.58 -13.41
C PHE A 458 -27.20 24.93 -13.69
N ASN A 459 -27.44 25.22 -14.96
CA ASN A 459 -28.06 26.46 -15.41
C ASN A 459 -28.83 26.21 -16.72
N GLU A 460 -30.11 26.53 -16.75
CA GLU A 460 -31.00 26.32 -17.92
C GLU A 460 -30.60 27.10 -19.19
N ARG A 461 -29.64 28.03 -19.09
CA ARG A 461 -29.06 28.77 -20.23
C ARG A 461 -27.71 28.22 -20.73
N ALA A 462 -27.14 27.22 -20.06
CA ALA A 462 -25.89 26.58 -20.47
C ALA A 462 -26.18 25.22 -21.12
N VAL A 463 -25.32 24.83 -22.06
CA VAL A 463 -25.30 23.46 -22.62
C VAL A 463 -24.84 22.51 -21.52
N ASP A 464 -25.46 21.34 -21.36
CA ASP A 464 -25.17 20.45 -20.23
C ASP A 464 -23.83 19.72 -20.36
N LEU A 465 -23.42 19.39 -21.58
CA LEU A 465 -22.13 18.77 -21.90
C LEU A 465 -21.57 19.28 -23.23
N ILE A 466 -20.25 19.44 -23.30
CA ILE A 466 -19.55 19.77 -24.56
C ILE A 466 -18.35 18.83 -24.71
N LEU A 467 -18.37 17.94 -25.69
CA LEU A 467 -17.23 17.09 -26.05
C LEU A 467 -16.38 17.78 -27.12
N LEU A 468 -15.07 17.83 -26.88
CA LEU A 468 -14.05 18.33 -27.80
C LEU A 468 -13.11 17.19 -28.17
N LYS A 469 -12.90 16.96 -29.47
CA LYS A 469 -11.93 15.98 -29.95
C LYS A 469 -11.28 16.41 -31.26
N LEU A 470 -9.96 16.40 -31.32
CA LEU A 470 -9.20 16.63 -32.55
C LEU A 470 -9.08 15.31 -33.32
N GLU A 471 -9.65 15.27 -34.51
CA GLU A 471 -9.55 14.11 -35.40
C GLU A 471 -8.18 14.05 -36.11
N ARG A 472 -7.79 12.86 -36.57
CA ARG A 472 -6.50 12.63 -37.26
C ARG A 472 -6.32 13.44 -38.56
N ASN A 473 -7.41 13.95 -39.11
CA ASN A 473 -7.45 14.84 -40.29
C ASN A 473 -7.17 16.32 -39.95
N GLY A 474 -6.97 16.66 -38.66
CA GLY A 474 -6.77 18.04 -38.18
C GLY A 474 -8.06 18.82 -37.91
N THR A 475 -9.24 18.20 -38.06
CA THR A 475 -10.54 18.79 -37.75
C THR A 475 -10.81 18.74 -36.26
N LEU A 476 -11.16 19.88 -35.66
CA LEU A 476 -11.66 19.94 -34.29
C LEU A 476 -13.17 19.65 -34.31
N LYS A 477 -13.56 18.50 -33.75
CA LYS A 477 -14.97 18.14 -33.55
C LYS A 477 -15.46 18.68 -32.22
N ILE A 478 -16.58 19.40 -32.27
CA ILE A 478 -17.24 20.03 -31.12
C ILE A 478 -18.67 19.48 -31.05
N ILE A 479 -18.98 18.72 -30.00
CA ILE A 479 -20.32 18.17 -29.79
C ILE A 479 -20.94 18.80 -28.56
N ALA A 480 -21.90 19.70 -28.77
CA ALA A 480 -22.73 20.29 -27.71
C ALA A 480 -23.97 19.41 -27.46
N VAL A 481 -24.27 19.12 -26.19
CA VAL A 481 -25.40 18.30 -25.79
C VAL A 481 -26.24 19.01 -24.73
N GLN A 482 -27.52 19.23 -25.04
CA GLN A 482 -28.53 19.55 -24.04
C GLN A 482 -29.30 18.28 -23.66
N ILE A 483 -29.52 18.09 -22.37
CA ILE A 483 -30.34 17.05 -21.79
C ILE A 483 -31.68 17.70 -21.39
N THR A 484 -32.76 17.37 -22.09
CA THR A 484 -34.07 18.01 -21.89
C THR A 484 -35.07 17.03 -21.31
N VAL A 485 -35.14 16.94 -19.98
CA VAL A 485 -35.91 15.90 -19.26
C VAL A 485 -37.41 16.18 -19.18
N ALA A 486 -37.84 17.44 -19.33
CA ALA A 486 -39.22 17.84 -19.07
C ALA A 486 -39.80 18.77 -20.15
N GLY A 487 -41.07 18.54 -20.53
CA GLY A 487 -41.75 19.31 -21.58
C GLY A 487 -41.86 20.82 -21.32
N TRP A 488 -41.72 21.28 -20.07
CA TRP A 488 -41.66 22.72 -19.76
C TRP A 488 -40.33 23.37 -20.16
N LYS A 489 -39.22 22.61 -20.22
CA LYS A 489 -37.92 23.08 -20.75
C LYS A 489 -37.88 23.24 -22.28
N THR A 490 -38.96 22.89 -23.02
CA THR A 490 -39.03 23.07 -24.49
C THR A 490 -38.82 24.53 -24.94
N LYS A 491 -39.16 25.53 -24.09
CA LYS A 491 -38.83 26.94 -24.35
C LYS A 491 -37.35 27.27 -24.06
N SER A 492 -36.74 26.59 -23.10
CA SER A 492 -35.30 26.71 -22.79
C SER A 492 -34.46 26.09 -23.91
N LYS A 493 -34.81 24.90 -24.44
CA LYS A 493 -34.17 24.26 -25.61
C LYS A 493 -33.85 25.24 -26.75
N LYS A 494 -34.84 26.05 -27.18
CA LYS A 494 -34.64 27.04 -28.25
C LYS A 494 -33.61 28.10 -27.84
N ARG A 495 -33.71 28.62 -26.61
CA ARG A 495 -32.80 29.64 -26.06
C ARG A 495 -31.38 29.13 -25.90
N THR A 496 -31.18 27.87 -25.48
CA THR A 496 -29.83 27.33 -25.28
C THR A 496 -29.14 26.98 -26.59
N HIS A 497 -29.86 26.46 -27.58
CA HIS A 497 -29.33 26.30 -28.95
C HIS A 497 -29.05 27.65 -29.63
N GLU A 498 -29.90 28.66 -29.41
CA GLU A 498 -29.70 30.02 -29.88
C GLU A 498 -28.45 30.65 -29.24
N ALA A 499 -28.35 30.65 -27.90
CA ALA A 499 -27.18 31.13 -27.17
C ALA A 499 -25.89 30.36 -27.52
N TRP A 500 -25.97 29.05 -27.72
CA TRP A 500 -24.84 28.25 -28.23
C TRP A 500 -24.34 28.80 -29.56
N LYS A 501 -25.24 29.01 -30.53
CA LYS A 501 -24.90 29.48 -31.88
C LYS A 501 -24.52 30.95 -31.98
N THR A 502 -25.12 31.83 -31.19
CA THR A 502 -24.91 33.29 -31.31
C THR A 502 -23.90 33.84 -30.29
N GLU A 503 -23.78 33.22 -29.11
CA GLU A 503 -22.96 33.75 -28.01
C GLU A 503 -21.76 32.88 -27.65
N VAL A 504 -21.83 31.55 -27.77
CA VAL A 504 -20.78 30.63 -27.27
C VAL A 504 -19.85 30.18 -28.40
N LEU A 505 -20.37 29.43 -29.37
CA LEU A 505 -19.61 28.86 -30.49
C LEU A 505 -18.79 29.92 -31.27
N PRO A 506 -19.31 31.13 -31.58
CA PRO A 506 -18.52 32.15 -32.27
C PRO A 506 -17.29 32.61 -31.47
N LYS A 507 -17.34 32.61 -30.13
CA LYS A 507 -16.20 32.98 -29.28
C LYS A 507 -15.10 31.91 -29.23
N TRP A 508 -15.44 30.68 -29.62
CA TRP A 508 -14.53 29.52 -29.66
C TRP A 508 -13.82 29.40 -31.02
N ILE A 509 -14.52 29.70 -32.13
CA ILE A 509 -13.96 29.68 -33.50
C ILE A 509 -12.81 30.70 -33.69
N VAL A 510 -12.83 31.82 -32.98
CA VAL A 510 -11.96 33.00 -33.18
C VAL A 510 -10.45 32.80 -32.84
N LYS A 511 -9.95 31.56 -32.65
CA LYS A 511 -8.53 31.32 -32.33
C LYS A 511 -7.82 30.12 -32.98
N GLY A 512 -8.45 29.37 -33.88
CA GLY A 512 -7.81 28.20 -34.52
C GLY A 512 -7.81 28.23 -36.05
N ASN A 513 -6.66 27.93 -36.67
CA ASN A 513 -6.54 27.65 -38.12
C ASN A 513 -7.05 26.24 -38.50
N GLN A 514 -7.88 25.63 -37.65
CA GLN A 514 -8.36 24.26 -37.80
C GLN A 514 -9.71 24.26 -38.52
N ALA A 515 -9.97 23.23 -39.32
CA ALA A 515 -11.35 22.94 -39.74
C ALA A 515 -12.17 22.60 -38.48
N ILE A 516 -13.38 23.12 -38.36
CA ILE A 516 -14.27 22.86 -37.23
C ILE A 516 -15.51 22.13 -37.73
N GLN A 517 -15.87 21.05 -37.05
CA GLN A 517 -17.17 20.39 -37.19
C GLN A 517 -17.95 20.60 -35.88
N ASP A 518 -19.04 21.37 -35.92
CA ASP A 518 -19.95 21.52 -34.79
C ASP A 518 -21.21 20.67 -34.97
N ASP A 519 -21.50 19.84 -33.97
CA ASP A 519 -22.75 19.09 -33.85
C ASP A 519 -23.48 19.54 -32.57
N TYR A 520 -24.77 19.87 -32.66
CA TYR A 520 -25.61 20.17 -31.49
C TYR A 520 -26.73 19.13 -31.36
N PHE A 521 -26.71 18.38 -30.26
CA PHE A 521 -27.74 17.40 -29.94
C PHE A 521 -28.63 17.90 -28.80
N ASP A 522 -29.95 17.81 -29.01
CA ASP A 522 -30.92 17.84 -27.92
C ASP A 522 -31.39 16.42 -27.64
N VAL A 523 -31.01 15.89 -26.48
CA VAL A 523 -31.50 14.62 -25.97
C VAL A 523 -32.80 14.91 -25.24
N MET A 524 -33.88 15.12 -26.00
CA MET A 524 -35.23 14.93 -25.47
C MET A 524 -35.55 13.43 -25.56
N PRO A 525 -35.72 12.73 -24.44
CA PRO A 525 -35.68 11.27 -24.49
C PRO A 525 -37.02 10.69 -25.01
N GLU A 526 -37.00 9.68 -25.89
CA GLU A 526 -38.18 8.99 -26.51
C GLU A 526 -38.25 7.46 -26.19
N SER A 527 -39.44 6.86 -26.07
CA SER A 527 -39.65 5.46 -25.60
C SER A 527 -39.11 4.37 -26.56
N VAL A 528 -38.64 3.23 -26.04
CA VAL A 528 -37.95 2.19 -26.83
C VAL A 528 -38.62 0.81 -26.74
N ALA A 529 -38.73 0.13 -27.88
CA ALA A 529 -39.17 -1.27 -28.01
C ALA A 529 -38.04 -2.25 -27.65
N SER A 530 -38.39 -3.49 -27.32
CA SER A 530 -37.61 -4.49 -26.55
C SER A 530 -36.21 -4.89 -27.02
N ASP A 531 -35.66 -4.35 -28.10
CA ASP A 531 -34.46 -4.87 -28.77
C ASP A 531 -33.52 -3.73 -29.22
N GLY A 532 -32.56 -3.31 -28.38
CA GLY A 532 -31.58 -2.27 -28.76
C GLY A 532 -30.54 -1.86 -27.71
N ASP A 533 -29.27 -1.99 -28.10
CA ASP A 533 -28.00 -1.55 -27.45
C ASP A 533 -28.10 -0.33 -26.47
N PRO A 534 -27.58 -0.44 -25.21
CA PRO A 534 -27.60 0.64 -24.21
C PRO A 534 -26.79 1.89 -24.58
N ALA A 535 -26.07 1.90 -25.71
CA ALA A 535 -25.30 3.06 -26.19
C ALA A 535 -26.15 4.25 -26.72
N SER A 536 -27.48 4.24 -26.61
CA SER A 536 -28.35 5.30 -27.16
C SER A 536 -29.38 5.88 -26.16
N LEU A 537 -28.91 6.77 -25.28
CA LEU A 537 -29.74 7.34 -24.20
C LEU A 537 -30.97 8.11 -24.70
N ARG A 538 -32.13 7.58 -24.28
CA ARG A 538 -33.51 7.99 -24.59
C ARG A 538 -34.41 7.73 -23.36
N ARG A 539 -35.74 7.67 -23.53
CA ARG A 539 -36.82 7.52 -22.51
C ARG A 539 -36.47 7.73 -21.02
N PHE A 540 -36.50 8.97 -20.54
CA PHE A 540 -36.60 9.28 -19.10
C PHE A 540 -38.00 9.05 -18.49
N ALA A 541 -39.01 8.61 -19.26
CA ALA A 541 -40.17 7.92 -18.65
C ALA A 541 -39.85 6.46 -18.30
N ASP A 542 -38.72 5.94 -18.79
CA ASP A 542 -38.17 4.65 -18.44
C ASP A 542 -37.20 4.78 -17.24
N VAL A 543 -37.17 5.89 -16.50
CA VAL A 543 -36.31 6.07 -15.29
C VAL A 543 -36.41 4.90 -14.32
N ASP A 544 -37.62 4.45 -13.98
CA ASP A 544 -37.78 3.35 -13.03
C ASP A 544 -37.18 2.04 -13.60
N LYS A 545 -37.23 1.84 -14.92
CA LYS A 545 -36.59 0.70 -15.61
C LYS A 545 -35.10 0.86 -15.79
N CYS A 546 -34.60 2.02 -16.17
CA CYS A 546 -33.18 2.30 -16.26
C CYS A 546 -32.53 2.26 -14.88
N LEU A 547 -33.22 2.68 -13.81
CA LEU A 547 -32.73 2.53 -12.44
C LEU A 547 -32.65 1.05 -12.04
N GLN A 548 -33.59 0.20 -12.48
CA GLN A 548 -33.53 -1.25 -12.32
C GLN A 548 -32.43 -1.90 -13.19
N GLU A 549 -32.24 -1.48 -14.44
CA GLU A 549 -31.13 -1.91 -15.29
C GLU A 549 -29.77 -1.41 -14.79
N PHE A 550 -29.70 -0.22 -14.18
CA PHE A 550 -28.52 0.28 -13.49
C PHE A 550 -28.29 -0.48 -12.18
N ASP A 551 -29.33 -0.86 -11.43
CA ASP A 551 -29.18 -1.77 -10.27
C ASP A 551 -28.64 -3.14 -10.71
N LEU A 552 -29.14 -3.69 -11.83
CA LEU A 552 -28.64 -4.92 -12.46
C LEU A 552 -27.20 -4.80 -13.00
N LEU A 553 -26.84 -3.67 -13.61
CA LEU A 553 -25.49 -3.40 -14.15
C LEU A 553 -24.47 -3.02 -13.06
N LEU A 554 -24.92 -2.58 -11.88
CA LEU A 554 -24.08 -2.12 -10.76
C LEU A 554 -24.16 -3.07 -9.54
N GLU A 555 -24.84 -4.22 -9.68
CA GLU A 555 -25.07 -5.24 -8.64
C GLU A 555 -25.67 -4.70 -7.32
N LEU A 556 -26.54 -3.68 -7.41
CA LEU A 556 -27.20 -3.07 -6.25
C LEU A 556 -28.52 -3.79 -5.95
N ALA A 557 -28.59 -4.47 -4.81
CA ALA A 557 -29.74 -5.31 -4.44
C ALA A 557 -31.06 -4.52 -4.27
N ASP A 558 -32.16 -5.09 -4.75
CA ASP A 558 -33.51 -4.53 -4.67
C ASP A 558 -33.96 -4.19 -3.23
N PRO A 559 -34.53 -3.00 -2.99
CA PRO A 559 -35.29 -2.71 -1.78
C PRO A 559 -36.63 -3.47 -1.79
N ASN A 560 -36.94 -4.20 -0.71
CA ASN A 560 -38.17 -5.01 -0.59
C ASN A 560 -39.46 -4.27 -1.03
N GLU A 561 -40.19 -4.86 -1.97
CA GLU A 561 -41.49 -4.34 -2.43
C GLU A 561 -42.49 -4.16 -1.27
N ARG A 562 -43.10 -2.97 -1.18
CA ARG A 562 -44.32 -2.76 -0.40
C ARG A 562 -45.53 -2.80 -1.31
N ALA A 563 -46.47 -3.70 -1.02
CA ALA A 563 -47.69 -3.87 -1.82
C ALA A 563 -48.52 -2.58 -1.93
N LYS A 564 -49.01 -2.28 -3.14
CA LYS A 564 -49.87 -1.12 -3.40
C LYS A 564 -51.26 -1.31 -2.80
N GLN A 565 -51.65 -0.44 -1.87
CA GLN A 565 -53.02 -0.37 -1.36
C GLN A 565 -53.95 0.31 -2.37
N GLU A 566 -55.10 -0.30 -2.67
CA GLU A 566 -56.10 0.25 -3.59
C GLU A 566 -56.76 1.54 -3.07
N LEU A 567 -57.12 2.43 -3.99
CA LEU A 567 -57.75 3.71 -3.73
C LEU A 567 -59.29 3.57 -3.76
N LYS A 568 -59.92 3.60 -2.59
CA LYS A 568 -61.36 3.29 -2.41
C LYS A 568 -62.20 4.56 -2.25
N ARG A 569 -63.41 4.57 -2.81
CA ARG A 569 -64.41 5.66 -2.67
C ARG A 569 -65.20 5.54 -1.38
N CYS A 570 -65.56 6.68 -0.80
CA CYS A 570 -66.40 6.76 0.39
C CYS A 570 -67.83 6.29 0.06
N LYS A 571 -68.34 5.29 0.79
CA LYS A 571 -69.71 4.76 0.59
C LYS A 571 -70.83 5.63 1.19
N GLY A 572 -70.50 6.63 1.99
CA GLY A 572 -71.48 7.55 2.56
C GLY A 572 -72.22 8.42 1.53
N LEU A 573 -73.44 8.83 1.87
CA LEU A 573 -74.31 9.72 1.09
C LEU A 573 -74.35 11.12 1.71
N THR A 574 -74.34 12.15 0.86
CA THR A 574 -74.54 13.54 1.26
C THR A 574 -75.97 13.79 1.75
N ALA A 575 -76.21 14.93 2.41
CA ALA A 575 -77.56 15.36 2.82
C ALA A 575 -78.56 15.51 1.63
N SER A 576 -78.06 15.64 0.40
CA SER A 576 -78.82 15.62 -0.86
C SER A 576 -78.99 14.22 -1.47
N ASN A 577 -78.69 13.18 -0.70
CA ASN A 577 -78.76 11.76 -1.07
C ASN A 577 -77.86 11.37 -2.27
N GLN A 578 -76.74 12.07 -2.48
CA GLN A 578 -75.77 11.77 -3.55
C GLN A 578 -74.51 11.04 -3.01
N PRO A 579 -73.85 10.19 -3.81
CA PRO A 579 -72.62 9.51 -3.40
C PRO A 579 -71.48 10.47 -3.04
N CYS A 580 -70.84 10.25 -1.89
CA CYS A 580 -69.65 10.99 -1.51
C CYS A 580 -68.48 10.72 -2.48
N LYS A 581 -67.85 11.79 -2.96
CA LYS A 581 -66.75 11.71 -3.94
C LYS A 581 -65.36 11.49 -3.32
N ASN A 582 -65.24 11.59 -1.99
CA ASN A 582 -63.97 11.45 -1.26
C ASN A 582 -63.39 10.04 -1.42
N GLN A 583 -62.07 9.97 -1.51
CA GLN A 583 -61.31 8.73 -1.73
C GLN A 583 -60.12 8.66 -0.78
N ALA A 584 -59.73 7.45 -0.38
CA ALA A 584 -58.51 7.18 0.37
C ALA A 584 -57.96 5.79 0.03
N ARG A 585 -56.66 5.57 0.25
CA ARG A 585 -56.09 4.22 0.30
C ARG A 585 -56.31 3.67 1.71
N CYS A 586 -56.92 2.49 1.82
CA CYS A 586 -57.13 1.83 3.10
C CYS A 586 -57.41 0.33 2.95
N ASP A 587 -56.93 -0.45 3.92
CA ASP A 587 -57.05 -1.91 3.90
C ASP A 587 -58.48 -2.42 4.20
N THR A 588 -59.33 -1.59 4.81
CA THR A 588 -60.72 -1.96 5.10
C THR A 588 -61.52 -2.15 3.81
N ALA A 589 -62.37 -3.19 3.76
CA ALA A 589 -63.21 -3.49 2.58
C ALA A 589 -64.08 -2.28 2.20
N ASP A 590 -64.67 -1.62 3.20
CA ASP A 590 -65.47 -0.41 3.04
C ASP A 590 -64.76 0.82 3.62
N TYR A 591 -64.79 1.92 2.86
CA TYR A 591 -64.28 3.22 3.25
C TYR A 591 -65.44 4.20 3.51
N TYR A 592 -65.39 4.89 4.65
CA TYR A 592 -66.23 6.04 4.97
C TYR A 592 -65.30 7.18 5.42
N CYS A 593 -65.38 8.34 4.77
CA CYS A 593 -64.60 9.51 5.20
C CYS A 593 -65.13 10.05 6.54
N LYS A 594 -64.34 10.88 7.23
CA LYS A 594 -64.69 11.43 8.56
C LYS A 594 -66.11 11.99 8.65
N SER A 595 -66.58 12.70 7.62
CA SER A 595 -67.93 13.29 7.53
C SER A 595 -69.10 12.29 7.45
N HIS A 596 -68.83 11.02 7.14
CA HIS A 596 -69.84 9.96 6.98
C HIS A 596 -69.56 8.74 7.87
N GLN A 597 -68.70 8.85 8.88
CA GLN A 597 -68.44 7.74 9.82
C GLN A 597 -69.70 7.29 10.57
N SER A 598 -70.64 8.20 10.86
CA SER A 598 -71.95 7.89 11.47
C SER A 598 -72.92 7.15 10.55
N GLN A 599 -72.60 7.02 9.25
CA GLN A 599 -73.36 6.20 8.29
C GLN A 599 -72.76 4.78 8.11
N LYS A 600 -71.68 4.47 8.82
CA LYS A 600 -71.08 3.15 8.86
C LYS A 600 -71.81 2.33 9.93
N SER A 601 -72.80 1.54 9.49
CA SER A 601 -73.49 0.53 10.29
C SER A 601 -72.55 -0.55 10.83
#